data_AF-A0A9D7EBW2-F1
#
_entry.id   AF-A0A9D7EBW2-F1
#
_cell.length_a   1.000
_cell.length_b   1.000
_cell.length_c   1.000
_cell.angle_alpha   90.00
_cell.angle_beta   90.00
_cell.angle_gamma   90.00
#
_symmetry.space_group_name_H-M   'P 1'
#
loop_
_entity.id
_entity.type
_entity.pdbx_description
1 polymer ?
#
loop_
_entity_poly.entity_id
_entity_poly.type
_entity_poly.pdbx_seq_one_letter_code
_entity_poly.pdbx_strand_id
1 'polypeptide(L)'
;MIINLTAVSSILVTAYAAEFSQYNLDLYGYLMPAFAGCFIFAAVGASSVVRFAHANIRLEQRALRAAVAIVVAVALFGKAGYLAATNYADANKSALCTPDEYAVGILETLEPKAIFLSGEDNSYSPLLCKQVIDGTRRDIAVISAGALLRSDYRKKVEARWGCYWYPENWNDRSFAEDFSTNLATWISHNSKSCQVAMTLSQWTSNLIPNLHPDGFYFVYSDSGKLTQQVASQSVLFYRDNESMWKGSSDITTREHFGRLIYNLAVYYSKHNQPALAAKYNRDAATSDPTNVDLLLGCLKMAILTHQPDDQNQLAAQIDQLDPGNEKLESILKAALAISKGDDHES
;
A
#
# COMPACT_ATOMS: atom_id res chain seq x y z
N MET A 1 -13.71 25.33 -38.73
CA MET A 1 -14.14 25.49 -37.32
C MET A 1 -13.98 24.21 -36.49
N ILE A 2 -14.19 23.01 -37.04
CA ILE A 2 -14.08 21.72 -36.33
C ILE A 2 -12.64 21.40 -35.84
N ILE A 3 -11.60 21.88 -36.54
CA ILE A 3 -10.19 21.55 -36.25
C ILE A 3 -9.65 22.17 -34.95
N ASN A 4 -10.29 23.22 -34.39
CA ASN A 4 -9.83 23.84 -33.14
C ASN A 4 -10.32 23.11 -31.88
N LEU A 5 -11.48 22.44 -31.92
CA LEU A 5 -12.01 21.75 -30.75
C LEU A 5 -11.18 20.52 -30.39
N THR A 6 -10.70 19.78 -31.39
CA THR A 6 -9.92 18.54 -31.20
C THR A 6 -8.53 18.81 -30.61
N ALA A 7 -7.89 19.91 -31.02
CA ALA A 7 -6.59 20.31 -30.47
C ALA A 7 -6.71 20.77 -29.01
N VAL A 8 -7.72 21.60 -28.71
CA VAL A 8 -7.99 22.06 -27.35
C VAL A 8 -8.41 20.89 -26.45
N SER A 9 -9.28 19.99 -26.93
CA SER A 9 -9.69 18.81 -26.15
C SER A 9 -8.53 17.87 -25.87
N SER A 10 -7.62 17.64 -26.83
CA SER A 10 -6.46 16.77 -26.64
C SER A 10 -5.46 17.35 -25.62
N ILE A 11 -5.27 18.68 -25.63
CA ILE A 11 -4.43 19.38 -24.65
C ILE A 11 -5.08 19.32 -23.26
N LEU A 12 -6.40 19.54 -23.16
CA LEU A 12 -7.12 19.45 -21.90
C LEU A 12 -7.14 18.03 -21.33
N VAL A 13 -7.31 17.00 -22.16
CA VAL A 13 -7.24 15.60 -21.74
C VAL A 13 -5.82 15.23 -21.28
N THR A 14 -4.78 15.70 -21.97
CA THR A 14 -3.38 15.48 -21.54
C THR A 14 -3.07 16.23 -20.24
N ALA A 15 -3.63 17.43 -20.07
CA ALA A 15 -3.50 18.23 -18.86
C ALA A 15 -4.22 17.60 -17.65
N TYR A 16 -5.39 16.98 -17.87
CA TYR A 16 -6.16 16.21 -16.90
C TYR A 16 -5.45 14.87 -16.56
N ALA A 17 -4.98 14.16 -17.59
CA ALA A 17 -4.17 12.94 -17.47
C ALA A 17 -2.93 13.13 -16.59
N ALA A 18 -2.33 14.32 -16.62
CA ALA A 18 -1.13 14.63 -15.87
C ALA A 18 -1.41 15.11 -14.43
N GLU A 19 -2.67 15.34 -14.07
CA GLU A 19 -3.15 15.64 -12.70
C GLU A 19 -3.60 14.37 -11.94
N PHE A 20 -3.47 13.19 -12.53
CA PHE A 20 -3.85 11.95 -11.85
C PHE A 20 -3.05 11.76 -10.56
N SER A 21 -3.82 11.64 -9.47
CA SER A 21 -3.37 11.42 -8.11
C SER A 21 -2.36 10.27 -7.98
N GLN A 22 -1.31 10.49 -7.19
CA GLN A 22 -0.30 9.49 -6.84
C GLN A 22 -0.90 8.21 -6.21
N TYR A 23 -2.13 8.28 -5.68
CA TYR A 23 -2.86 7.12 -5.13
C TYR A 23 -3.30 6.08 -6.17
N ASN A 24 -3.23 6.38 -7.47
CA ASN A 24 -3.69 5.50 -8.55
C ASN A 24 -2.55 5.06 -9.49
N LEU A 25 -1.35 4.83 -8.96
CA LEU A 25 -0.19 4.37 -9.75
C LEU A 25 -0.42 3.04 -10.48
N ASP A 26 -1.21 2.12 -9.92
CA ASP A 26 -1.56 0.86 -10.61
C ASP A 26 -2.42 1.10 -11.86
N LEU A 27 -3.23 2.16 -11.84
CA LEU A 27 -4.05 2.58 -12.97
C LEU A 27 -3.19 3.06 -14.14
N TYR A 28 -1.94 3.48 -13.89
CA TYR A 28 -1.01 3.95 -14.91
C TYR A 28 -0.67 2.85 -15.92
N GLY A 29 -0.50 1.60 -15.45
CA GLY A 29 -0.26 0.45 -16.33
C GLY A 29 -1.44 0.16 -17.24
N TYR A 30 -2.67 0.31 -16.73
CA TYR A 30 -3.91 0.13 -17.50
C TYR A 30 -4.21 1.30 -18.45
N LEU A 31 -3.81 2.52 -18.09
CA LEU A 31 -4.06 3.73 -18.88
C LEU A 31 -2.93 4.06 -19.86
N MET A 32 -1.78 3.40 -19.79
CA MET A 32 -0.66 3.64 -20.70
C MET A 32 -1.05 3.59 -22.19
N PRO A 33 -1.90 2.63 -22.66
CA PRO A 33 -2.41 2.65 -24.03
C PRO A 33 -3.31 3.87 -24.33
N ALA A 34 -4.12 4.30 -23.37
CA ALA A 34 -4.97 5.49 -23.51
C ALA A 34 -4.13 6.78 -23.56
N PHE A 35 -3.07 6.87 -22.75
CA PHE A 35 -2.11 7.98 -22.81
C PHE A 35 -1.37 8.02 -24.14
N ALA A 36 -0.91 6.86 -24.65
CA ALA A 36 -0.30 6.78 -25.98
C ALA A 36 -1.26 7.30 -27.08
N GLY A 37 -2.54 6.93 -27.00
CA GLY A 37 -3.58 7.49 -27.86
C GLY A 37 -3.72 9.01 -27.74
N CYS A 38 -3.78 9.53 -26.51
CA CYS A 38 -3.86 10.97 -26.26
C CYS A 38 -2.64 11.72 -26.82
N PHE A 39 -1.43 11.17 -26.69
CA PHE A 39 -0.21 11.73 -27.29
C PHE A 39 -0.28 11.78 -28.81
N ILE A 40 -0.76 10.72 -29.46
CA ILE A 40 -0.95 10.71 -30.92
C ILE A 40 -1.94 11.80 -31.33
N PHE A 41 -3.08 11.91 -30.65
CA PHE A 41 -4.07 12.95 -30.96
C PHE A 41 -3.54 14.37 -30.69
N ALA A 42 -2.78 14.57 -29.62
CA ALA A 42 -2.11 15.84 -29.35
C ALA A 42 -1.07 16.18 -30.43
N ALA A 43 -0.27 15.22 -30.89
CA ALA A 43 0.71 15.41 -31.97
C ALA A 43 0.02 15.72 -33.32
N VAL A 44 -1.06 15.01 -33.64
CA VAL A 44 -1.87 15.28 -34.85
C VAL A 44 -2.52 16.67 -34.76
N GLY A 45 -3.09 17.03 -33.61
CA GLY A 45 -3.67 18.35 -33.34
C GLY A 45 -2.64 19.46 -33.48
N ALA A 46 -1.47 19.31 -32.84
CA ALA A 46 -0.35 20.24 -32.94
C ALA A 46 0.12 20.40 -34.39
N SER A 47 0.30 19.30 -35.13
CA SER A 47 0.70 19.34 -36.54
C SER A 47 -0.32 20.08 -37.41
N SER A 48 -1.61 19.97 -37.08
CA SER A 48 -2.70 20.64 -37.77
C SER A 48 -2.71 22.15 -37.49
N VAL A 49 -2.46 22.55 -36.25
CA VAL A 49 -2.29 23.97 -35.86
C VAL A 49 -1.08 24.58 -36.58
N VAL A 50 0.07 23.88 -36.60
CA VAL A 50 1.28 24.35 -37.30
C VAL A 50 1.04 24.48 -38.80
N ARG A 51 0.38 23.49 -39.44
CA ARG A 51 0.01 23.55 -40.86
C ARG A 51 -0.96 24.68 -41.16
N PHE A 52 -1.97 24.88 -40.31
CA PHE A 52 -2.91 25.98 -40.44
C PHE A 52 -2.20 27.34 -40.34
N ALA A 53 -1.32 27.50 -39.35
CA ALA A 53 -0.51 28.70 -39.16
C ALA A 53 0.40 28.94 -40.38
N HIS A 54 1.03 27.90 -40.91
CA HIS A 54 1.88 28.00 -42.10
C HIS A 54 1.09 28.37 -43.38
N ALA A 55 -0.13 27.86 -43.53
CA ALA A 55 -0.96 28.08 -44.71
C ALA A 55 -1.65 29.45 -44.72
N ASN A 56 -2.07 29.94 -43.55
CA ASN A 56 -2.92 31.14 -43.46
C ASN A 56 -2.16 32.37 -42.99
N ILE A 57 -1.02 32.20 -42.32
CA ILE A 57 -0.22 33.32 -41.86
C ILE A 57 0.95 33.50 -42.83
N ARG A 58 0.81 34.45 -43.77
CA ARG A 58 1.92 34.90 -44.63
C ARG A 58 2.92 35.68 -43.80
N LEU A 59 3.69 34.96 -42.99
CA LEU A 59 4.72 35.52 -42.13
C LEU A 59 5.96 35.75 -42.98
N GLU A 60 6.08 36.91 -43.62
CA GLU A 60 7.30 37.30 -44.34
C GLU A 60 8.48 37.53 -43.38
N GLN A 61 8.20 37.76 -42.10
CA GLN A 61 9.22 37.98 -41.07
C GLN A 61 9.54 36.67 -40.33
N ARG A 62 10.78 36.19 -40.53
CA ARG A 62 11.37 35.02 -39.87
C ARG A 62 11.20 35.05 -38.34
N ALA A 63 11.22 36.24 -37.75
CA ALA A 63 11.01 36.47 -36.32
C ALA A 63 9.61 36.08 -35.83
N LEU A 64 8.56 36.38 -36.60
CA LEU A 64 7.19 36.07 -36.21
C LEU A 64 6.88 34.57 -36.35
N ARG A 65 7.52 33.87 -37.31
CA ARG A 65 7.46 32.40 -37.39
C ARG A 65 8.13 31.74 -36.18
N ALA A 66 9.29 32.23 -35.77
CA ALA A 66 9.98 31.74 -34.59
C ALA A 66 9.14 31.98 -33.32
N ALA A 67 8.52 33.16 -33.19
CA ALA A 67 7.64 33.48 -32.06
C ALA A 67 6.43 32.53 -31.97
N VAL A 68 5.74 32.27 -33.09
CA VAL A 68 4.61 31.32 -33.12
C VAL A 68 5.08 29.91 -32.78
N ALA A 69 6.22 29.46 -33.31
CA ALA A 69 6.78 28.14 -32.99
C ALA A 69 7.13 28.01 -31.50
N ILE A 70 7.70 29.04 -30.88
CA ILE A 70 8.01 29.08 -29.45
C ILE A 70 6.72 29.03 -28.62
N VAL A 71 5.70 29.82 -28.97
CA VAL A 71 4.41 29.82 -28.26
C VAL A 71 3.74 28.45 -28.33
N VAL A 72 3.74 27.82 -29.51
CA VAL A 72 3.21 26.45 -29.67
C VAL A 72 4.03 25.44 -28.87
N ALA A 73 5.36 25.54 -28.89
CA ALA A 73 6.22 24.65 -28.11
C ALA A 73 5.98 24.82 -26.60
N VAL A 74 5.85 26.05 -26.10
CA VAL A 74 5.53 26.32 -24.69
C VAL A 74 4.11 25.85 -24.34
N ALA A 75 3.13 26.01 -25.24
CA ALA A 75 1.77 25.52 -25.01
C ALA A 75 1.70 23.98 -24.96
N LEU A 76 2.48 23.28 -25.78
CA LEU A 76 2.50 21.82 -25.84
C LEU A 76 3.37 21.18 -24.76
N PHE A 77 4.56 21.74 -24.52
CA PHE A 77 5.57 21.15 -23.64
C PHE A 77 5.72 21.89 -22.31
N GLY A 78 5.19 23.10 -22.16
CA GLY A 78 5.34 23.90 -20.94
C GLY A 78 4.66 23.24 -19.73
N LYS A 79 3.41 22.77 -19.86
CA LYS A 79 2.73 22.03 -18.77
C LYS A 79 3.42 20.68 -18.50
N ALA A 80 3.83 19.95 -19.54
CA ALA A 80 4.56 18.68 -19.37
C ALA A 80 5.92 18.88 -18.67
N GLY A 81 6.67 19.92 -19.04
CA GLY A 81 7.95 20.27 -18.41
C GLY A 81 7.78 20.79 -16.99
N TYR A 82 6.75 21.60 -16.73
CA TYR A 82 6.39 22.02 -15.37
C TYR A 82 6.06 20.82 -14.49
N LEU A 83 5.17 19.93 -14.95
CA LEU A 83 4.79 18.75 -14.19
C LEU A 83 5.94 17.76 -14.02
N ALA A 84 6.76 17.56 -15.05
CA ALA A 84 7.99 16.79 -14.91
C ALA A 84 8.91 17.39 -13.85
N ALA A 85 9.08 18.72 -13.82
CA ALA A 85 9.90 19.40 -12.84
C ALA A 85 9.32 19.34 -11.42
N THR A 86 8.01 19.54 -11.25
CA THR A 86 7.36 19.48 -9.94
C THR A 86 7.30 18.06 -9.40
N ASN A 87 7.07 17.07 -10.27
CA ASN A 87 6.93 15.67 -9.87
C ASN A 87 8.30 14.97 -9.78
N TYR A 88 9.38 15.52 -10.35
CA TYR A 88 10.70 14.90 -10.29
C TYR A 88 11.18 14.70 -8.86
N ALA A 89 10.90 15.65 -7.96
CA ALA A 89 11.27 15.52 -6.56
C ALA A 89 10.61 14.29 -5.90
N ASP A 90 9.31 14.08 -6.17
CA ASP A 90 8.56 12.93 -5.64
C ASP A 90 8.90 11.61 -6.34
N ALA A 91 9.21 11.68 -7.64
CA ALA A 91 9.56 10.53 -8.46
C ALA A 91 11.03 10.10 -8.31
N ASN A 92 11.91 10.98 -7.83
CA ASN A 92 13.31 10.65 -7.62
C ASN A 92 13.47 9.75 -6.39
N LYS A 93 13.48 8.45 -6.64
CA LYS A 93 13.68 7.42 -5.60
C LYS A 93 15.16 7.08 -5.38
N SER A 94 16.11 7.84 -5.93
CA SER A 94 17.55 7.51 -5.90
C SER A 94 18.16 7.42 -4.51
N ALA A 95 17.56 8.09 -3.52
CA ALA A 95 18.01 8.11 -2.13
C ALA A 95 17.17 7.21 -1.20
N LEU A 96 16.16 6.51 -1.73
CA LEU A 96 15.28 5.67 -0.94
C LEU A 96 15.86 4.26 -0.81
N CYS A 97 16.51 4.02 0.33
CA CYS A 97 16.99 2.70 0.73
C CYS A 97 15.90 1.87 1.44
N THR A 98 14.75 2.47 1.75
CA THR A 98 13.71 1.84 2.58
C THR A 98 13.29 0.43 2.13
N PRO A 99 13.00 0.16 0.85
CA PRO A 99 12.63 -1.19 0.43
C PRO A 99 13.77 -2.21 0.62
N ASP A 100 15.02 -1.75 0.46
CA ASP A 100 16.21 -2.59 0.62
C ASP A 100 16.44 -2.94 2.09
N GLU A 101 16.47 -1.92 2.95
CA GLU A 101 16.66 -2.08 4.39
C GLU A 101 15.49 -2.88 5.01
N TYR A 102 14.26 -2.68 4.54
CA TYR A 102 13.09 -3.47 4.92
C TYR A 102 13.27 -4.94 4.54
N ALA A 103 13.66 -5.22 3.29
CA ALA A 103 13.86 -6.59 2.83
C ALA A 103 15.00 -7.29 3.58
N VAL A 104 16.13 -6.60 3.81
CA VAL A 104 17.25 -7.11 4.61
C VAL A 104 16.81 -7.38 6.04
N GLY A 105 16.13 -6.43 6.67
CA GLY A 105 15.66 -6.53 8.05
C GLY A 105 14.74 -7.73 8.28
N ILE A 106 13.94 -8.12 7.28
CA ILE A 106 13.12 -9.34 7.34
C ILE A 106 13.92 -10.59 7.00
N LEU A 107 14.69 -10.57 5.91
CA LEU A 107 15.38 -11.78 5.45
C LEU A 107 16.46 -12.23 6.43
N GLU A 108 17.15 -11.33 7.13
CA GLU A 108 18.23 -11.67 8.05
C GLU A 108 17.75 -12.22 9.40
N THR A 109 16.51 -11.92 9.81
CA THR A 109 15.94 -12.37 11.09
C THR A 109 15.30 -13.75 11.00
N LEU A 110 14.93 -14.20 9.80
CA LEU A 110 14.27 -15.49 9.59
C LEU A 110 15.23 -16.69 9.70
N GLU A 111 14.73 -17.81 10.20
CA GLU A 111 15.47 -19.07 10.30
C GLU A 111 15.89 -19.61 8.92
N PRO A 112 16.95 -20.44 8.84
CA PRO A 112 17.32 -21.11 7.59
C PRO A 112 16.16 -21.92 7.02
N LYS A 113 15.88 -21.77 5.72
CA LYS A 113 14.76 -22.43 5.01
C LYS A 113 13.36 -22.06 5.53
N ALA A 114 13.22 -20.93 6.21
CA ALA A 114 11.91 -20.40 6.59
C ALA A 114 11.03 -20.11 5.36
N ILE A 115 9.72 -20.05 5.61
CA ILE A 115 8.71 -19.57 4.66
C ILE A 115 8.28 -18.18 5.09
N PHE A 116 8.32 -17.22 4.17
CA PHE A 116 7.71 -15.90 4.35
C PHE A 116 6.50 -15.74 3.43
N LEU A 117 5.30 -15.69 4.03
CA LEU A 117 4.04 -15.43 3.34
C LEU A 117 3.74 -13.94 3.29
N SER A 118 3.80 -13.39 2.10
CA SER A 118 3.47 -12.00 1.86
C SER A 118 1.98 -11.84 1.51
N GLY A 119 1.28 -10.98 2.25
CA GLY A 119 -0.13 -10.65 1.99
C GLY A 119 -0.34 -9.60 0.90
N GLU A 120 0.71 -8.88 0.51
CA GLU A 120 0.66 -7.75 -0.40
C GLU A 120 1.94 -7.65 -1.25
N ASP A 121 1.81 -7.13 -2.45
CA ASP A 121 2.92 -6.93 -3.39
C ASP A 121 4.02 -6.00 -2.86
N ASN A 122 3.68 -5.01 -2.03
CA ASN A 122 4.62 -4.10 -1.38
C ASN A 122 5.55 -4.79 -0.39
N SER A 123 5.11 -5.88 0.24
CA SER A 123 5.97 -6.76 1.04
C SER A 123 6.74 -7.75 0.15
N TYR A 124 6.06 -8.33 -0.84
CA TYR A 124 6.59 -9.42 -1.66
C TYR A 124 7.73 -8.98 -2.57
N SER A 125 7.55 -7.84 -3.26
CA SER A 125 8.45 -7.40 -4.34
C SER A 125 9.83 -7.01 -3.85
N PRO A 126 10.00 -6.23 -2.75
CA PRO A 126 11.32 -5.93 -2.21
C PRO A 126 12.09 -7.17 -1.79
N LEU A 127 11.43 -8.10 -1.10
CA LEU A 127 12.02 -9.37 -0.68
C LEU A 127 12.48 -10.22 -1.87
N LEU A 128 11.61 -10.38 -2.88
CA LEU A 128 11.96 -11.13 -4.07
C LEU A 128 13.10 -10.47 -4.87
N CYS A 129 13.06 -9.14 -4.98
CA CYS A 129 14.10 -8.35 -5.64
C CYS A 129 15.47 -8.61 -4.99
N LYS A 130 15.54 -8.52 -3.66
CA LYS A 130 16.76 -8.79 -2.88
C LYS A 130 17.29 -10.21 -3.10
N GLN A 131 16.40 -11.21 -3.13
CA GLN A 131 16.80 -12.60 -3.37
C GLN A 131 17.30 -12.86 -4.81
N VAL A 132 16.64 -12.26 -5.80
CA VAL A 132 16.93 -12.51 -7.22
C VAL A 132 18.16 -11.74 -7.68
N ILE A 133 18.21 -10.43 -7.40
CA ILE A 133 19.27 -9.54 -7.85
C ILE A 133 20.53 -9.72 -7.00
N ASP A 134 20.40 -9.54 -5.68
CA ASP A 134 21.57 -9.48 -4.78
C ASP A 134 21.96 -10.86 -4.25
N GLY A 135 21.05 -11.82 -4.30
CA GLY A 135 21.29 -13.19 -3.83
C GLY A 135 21.23 -13.36 -2.32
N THR A 136 20.71 -12.37 -1.59
CA THR A 136 20.51 -12.43 -0.14
C THR A 136 19.53 -13.54 0.21
N ARG A 137 19.89 -14.40 1.16
CA ARG A 137 18.99 -15.40 1.79
C ARG A 137 18.09 -16.16 0.80
N ARG A 138 18.69 -16.69 -0.29
CA ARG A 138 17.98 -17.52 -1.30
C ARG A 138 17.40 -18.82 -0.73
N ASP A 139 17.83 -19.20 0.48
CA ASP A 139 17.29 -20.34 1.23
C ASP A 139 15.86 -20.09 1.75
N ILE A 140 15.45 -18.85 1.96
CA ILE A 140 14.10 -18.50 2.41
C ILE A 140 13.11 -18.57 1.25
N ALA A 141 11.94 -19.17 1.48
CA ALA A 141 10.86 -19.17 0.51
C ALA A 141 9.95 -17.96 0.69
N VAL A 142 10.10 -16.97 -0.20
CA VAL A 142 9.23 -15.78 -0.24
C VAL A 142 8.05 -16.06 -1.17
N ILE A 143 6.85 -16.13 -0.61
CA ILE A 143 5.65 -16.59 -1.30
C ILE A 143 4.54 -15.55 -1.16
N SER A 144 3.94 -15.13 -2.28
CA SER A 144 2.68 -14.36 -2.26
C SER A 144 1.51 -15.27 -1.86
N ALA A 145 0.82 -14.94 -0.76
CA ALA A 145 -0.29 -15.72 -0.25
C ALA A 145 -1.43 -15.80 -1.27
N GLY A 146 -1.86 -14.66 -1.85
CA GLY A 146 -2.92 -14.65 -2.85
C GLY A 146 -2.58 -15.44 -4.12
N ALA A 147 -1.31 -15.47 -4.52
CA ALA A 147 -0.86 -16.23 -5.69
C ALA A 147 -0.91 -17.75 -5.47
N LEU A 148 -0.92 -18.24 -4.21
CA LEU A 148 -1.00 -19.67 -3.92
C LEU A 148 -2.29 -20.31 -4.45
N LEU A 149 -3.37 -19.57 -4.66
CA LEU A 149 -4.60 -20.09 -5.30
C LEU A 149 -4.34 -20.66 -6.69
N ARG A 150 -3.31 -20.18 -7.39
CA ARG A 150 -2.99 -20.61 -8.74
C ARG A 150 -2.07 -21.83 -8.77
N SER A 151 -2.50 -22.90 -9.44
CA SER A 151 -1.74 -24.15 -9.52
C SER A 151 -0.42 -24.03 -10.26
N ASP A 152 -0.33 -23.16 -11.28
CA ASP A 152 0.91 -22.88 -12.00
C ASP A 152 1.95 -22.16 -11.12
N TYR A 153 1.49 -21.27 -10.24
CA TYR A 153 2.35 -20.60 -9.27
C TYR A 153 2.88 -21.58 -8.22
N ARG A 154 2.03 -22.46 -7.67
CA ARG A 154 2.47 -23.49 -6.71
C ARG A 154 3.55 -24.41 -7.27
N LYS A 155 3.41 -24.86 -8.53
CA LYS A 155 4.45 -25.64 -9.21
C LYS A 155 5.80 -24.91 -9.29
N LYS A 156 5.78 -23.59 -9.50
CA LYS A 156 7.01 -22.77 -9.51
C LYS A 156 7.62 -22.64 -8.12
N VAL A 157 6.78 -22.49 -7.08
CA VAL A 157 7.22 -22.48 -5.69
C VAL A 157 7.88 -23.81 -5.35
N GLU A 158 7.24 -24.94 -5.66
CA GLU A 158 7.76 -26.29 -5.42
C GLU A 158 9.09 -26.53 -6.14
N ALA A 159 9.17 -26.13 -7.40
CA ALA A 159 10.38 -26.29 -8.20
C ALA A 159 11.56 -25.47 -7.66
N ARG A 160 11.30 -24.32 -7.03
CA ARG A 160 12.35 -23.40 -6.55
C ARG A 160 12.79 -23.69 -5.11
N TRP A 161 11.86 -23.96 -4.20
CA TRP A 161 12.13 -24.04 -2.77
C TRP A 161 11.81 -25.40 -2.15
N GLY A 162 11.31 -26.36 -2.93
CA GLY A 162 11.00 -27.72 -2.50
C GLY A 162 9.52 -27.95 -2.23
N CYS A 163 9.14 -29.19 -1.93
CA CYS A 163 7.75 -29.58 -1.79
C CYS A 163 7.13 -29.05 -0.49
N TYR A 164 6.10 -28.23 -0.63
CA TYR A 164 5.22 -27.84 0.47
C TYR A 164 3.97 -28.71 0.47
N TRP A 165 3.37 -28.89 1.64
CA TRP A 165 2.09 -29.56 1.71
C TRP A 165 0.99 -28.63 1.19
N TYR A 166 0.13 -29.13 0.30
CA TYR A 166 -1.07 -28.43 -0.16
C TYR A 166 -2.31 -29.32 0.04
N PRO A 167 -3.40 -28.81 0.64
CA PRO A 167 -4.71 -29.46 0.69
C PRO A 167 -5.17 -29.99 -0.68
N GLU A 168 -5.75 -31.20 -0.68
CA GLU A 168 -6.21 -31.87 -1.91
C GLU A 168 -7.25 -31.06 -2.70
N ASN A 169 -8.08 -30.30 -1.98
CA ASN A 169 -9.14 -29.46 -2.53
C ASN A 169 -8.69 -28.03 -2.86
N TRP A 170 -7.39 -27.70 -2.88
CA TRP A 170 -6.91 -26.32 -3.10
C TRP A 170 -7.39 -25.69 -4.43
N ASN A 171 -7.67 -26.51 -5.44
CA ASN A 171 -8.17 -26.06 -6.74
C ASN A 171 -9.70 -25.96 -6.83
N ASP A 172 -10.43 -26.33 -5.77
CA ASP A 172 -11.88 -26.21 -5.73
C ASP A 172 -12.28 -24.73 -5.52
N ARG A 173 -13.36 -24.32 -6.18
CA ARG A 173 -13.95 -23.00 -5.98
C ARG A 173 -14.37 -22.78 -4.52
N SER A 174 -14.88 -23.82 -3.86
CA SER A 174 -15.23 -23.77 -2.44
C SER A 174 -14.03 -23.41 -1.55
N PHE A 175 -12.84 -23.89 -1.92
CA PHE A 175 -11.60 -23.62 -1.21
C PHE A 175 -11.17 -22.15 -1.36
N ALA A 176 -11.37 -21.56 -2.53
CA ALA A 176 -11.07 -20.15 -2.78
C ALA A 176 -12.03 -19.23 -2.02
N GLU A 177 -13.29 -19.63 -1.86
CA GLU A 177 -14.29 -18.90 -1.07
C GLU A 177 -13.91 -18.87 0.43
N ASP A 178 -13.31 -19.95 0.95
CA ASP A 178 -12.80 -20.04 2.33
C ASP A 178 -11.26 -19.92 2.44
N PHE A 179 -10.63 -19.21 1.51
CA PHE A 179 -9.16 -19.19 1.38
C PHE A 179 -8.44 -18.87 2.69
N SER A 180 -8.92 -17.89 3.46
CA SER A 180 -8.29 -17.48 4.71
C SER A 180 -8.30 -18.60 5.76
N THR A 181 -9.38 -19.38 5.85
CA THR A 181 -9.48 -20.53 6.77
C THR A 181 -8.53 -21.64 6.33
N ASN A 182 -8.51 -21.93 5.03
CA ASN A 182 -7.67 -22.99 4.50
C ASN A 182 -6.17 -22.65 4.53
N LEU A 183 -5.84 -21.36 4.37
CA LEU A 183 -4.48 -20.85 4.53
C LEU A 183 -3.98 -21.10 5.97
N ALA A 184 -4.85 -21.01 6.97
CA ALA A 184 -4.48 -21.34 8.34
C ALA A 184 -4.07 -22.82 8.50
N THR A 185 -4.80 -23.74 7.85
CA THR A 185 -4.44 -25.16 7.82
C THR A 185 -3.10 -25.38 7.11
N TRP A 186 -2.87 -24.68 6.00
CA TRP A 186 -1.59 -24.72 5.29
C TRP A 186 -0.43 -24.26 6.17
N ILE A 187 -0.59 -23.13 6.85
CA ILE A 187 0.41 -22.55 7.76
C ILE A 187 0.73 -23.56 8.87
N SER A 188 -0.29 -24.05 9.57
CA SER A 188 -0.13 -24.99 10.69
C SER A 188 0.53 -26.32 10.28
N HIS A 189 0.28 -26.79 9.04
CA HIS A 189 0.95 -28.00 8.57
C HIS A 189 2.43 -27.74 8.27
N ASN A 190 2.74 -26.69 7.49
CA ASN A 190 4.10 -26.41 7.04
C ASN A 190 4.99 -25.88 8.18
N SER A 191 4.42 -25.26 9.22
CA SER A 191 5.15 -24.80 10.42
C SER A 191 5.80 -25.92 11.23
N LYS A 192 5.41 -27.18 10.99
CA LYS A 192 6.02 -28.35 11.64
C LYS A 192 7.42 -28.66 11.14
N SER A 193 7.77 -28.19 9.94
CA SER A 193 9.05 -28.50 9.28
C SER A 193 9.99 -27.29 9.19
N CYS A 194 9.47 -26.07 9.28
CA CYS A 194 10.23 -24.84 9.21
C CYS A 194 9.46 -23.68 9.83
N GLN A 195 10.15 -22.60 10.19
CA GLN A 195 9.52 -21.35 10.57
C GLN A 195 8.61 -20.82 9.45
N VAL A 196 7.41 -20.35 9.80
CA VAL A 196 6.50 -19.65 8.88
C VAL A 196 6.26 -18.24 9.42
N ALA A 197 6.64 -17.24 8.64
CA ALA A 197 6.47 -15.82 8.93
C ALA A 197 5.55 -15.15 7.89
N MET A 198 4.90 -14.03 8.23
CA MET A 198 3.93 -13.41 7.33
C MET A 198 3.56 -11.95 7.60
N THR A 199 3.14 -11.24 6.54
CA THR A 199 2.56 -9.88 6.57
C THR A 199 1.11 -9.87 6.05
N LEU A 200 0.26 -10.75 6.56
CA LEU A 200 -1.13 -10.84 6.07
C LEU A 200 -1.97 -9.65 6.57
N SER A 201 -2.77 -9.07 5.67
CA SER A 201 -3.72 -8.00 6.00
C SER A 201 -5.07 -8.54 6.50
N GLN A 202 -5.35 -9.83 6.24
CA GLN A 202 -6.60 -10.48 6.64
C GLN A 202 -6.32 -11.71 7.51
N TRP A 203 -6.31 -11.47 8.82
CA TRP A 203 -6.12 -12.52 9.81
C TRP A 203 -7.43 -13.28 10.02
N THR A 204 -7.40 -14.61 9.89
CA THR A 204 -8.48 -15.42 10.45
C THR A 204 -8.37 -15.47 11.96
N SER A 205 -9.50 -15.54 12.65
CA SER A 205 -9.57 -15.73 14.10
C SER A 205 -8.76 -16.93 14.58
N ASN A 206 -8.57 -17.92 13.71
CA ASN A 206 -7.89 -19.18 14.02
C ASN A 206 -6.36 -19.05 14.04
N LEU A 207 -5.79 -18.08 13.31
CA LEU A 207 -4.34 -17.86 13.29
C LEU A 207 -3.87 -17.00 14.46
N ILE A 208 -4.65 -15.99 14.83
CA ILE A 208 -4.28 -14.94 15.80
C ILE A 208 -3.66 -15.50 17.10
N PRO A 209 -4.20 -16.55 17.75
CA PRO A 209 -3.64 -17.07 19.00
C PRO A 209 -2.21 -17.65 18.87
N ASN A 210 -1.82 -18.06 17.67
CA ASN A 210 -0.54 -18.70 17.37
C ASN A 210 0.41 -17.76 16.62
N LEU A 211 0.03 -16.50 16.42
CA LEU A 211 0.89 -15.50 15.82
C LEU A 211 1.64 -14.73 16.89
N HIS A 212 2.88 -14.41 16.59
CA HIS A 212 3.75 -13.60 17.43
C HIS A 212 4.34 -12.49 16.56
N PRO A 213 4.19 -11.21 16.95
CA PRO A 213 4.86 -10.14 16.23
C PRO A 213 6.38 -10.36 16.27
N ASP A 214 7.04 -9.98 15.18
CA ASP A 214 8.49 -9.94 15.02
C ASP A 214 8.84 -8.73 14.13
N GLY A 215 8.79 -7.54 14.72
CA GLY A 215 8.93 -6.29 13.99
C GLY A 215 7.69 -5.93 13.16
N PHE A 216 7.84 -5.82 11.83
CA PHE A 216 6.74 -5.49 10.90
C PHE A 216 6.00 -6.72 10.34
N TYR A 217 6.36 -7.93 10.77
CA TYR A 217 5.70 -9.18 10.37
C TYR A 217 5.38 -10.04 11.58
N PHE A 218 4.76 -11.20 11.34
CA PHE A 218 4.36 -12.13 12.38
C PHE A 218 4.95 -13.52 12.12
N VAL A 219 5.43 -14.19 13.16
CA VAL A 219 5.86 -15.58 13.12
C VAL A 219 4.74 -16.46 13.68
N TYR A 220 4.44 -17.56 13.00
CA TYR A 220 3.49 -18.56 13.47
C TYR A 220 4.19 -19.62 14.33
N SER A 221 3.60 -19.94 15.49
CA SER A 221 4.06 -21.00 16.39
C SER A 221 2.89 -21.67 17.10
N ASP A 222 2.79 -23.00 16.99
CA ASP A 222 1.77 -23.82 17.68
C ASP A 222 1.93 -23.81 19.22
N SER A 223 3.05 -23.31 19.76
CA SER A 223 3.30 -23.29 21.20
C SER A 223 2.50 -22.22 21.94
N GLY A 224 1.84 -21.30 21.22
CA GLY A 224 0.89 -20.30 21.76
C GLY A 224 1.45 -19.34 22.81
N LYS A 225 2.76 -19.38 23.11
CA LYS A 225 3.39 -18.56 24.15
C LYS A 225 4.27 -17.51 23.50
N LEU A 226 3.74 -16.29 23.49
CA LEU A 226 4.54 -15.09 23.32
C LEU A 226 5.54 -15.04 24.50
N THR A 227 6.82 -15.32 24.26
CA THR A 227 7.82 -14.99 25.27
C THR A 227 7.90 -13.46 25.35
N GLN A 228 7.91 -12.91 26.56
CA GLN A 228 8.02 -11.47 26.79
C GLN A 228 9.25 -10.86 26.06
N GLN A 229 10.25 -11.69 25.81
CA GLN A 229 11.45 -11.41 25.03
C GLN A 229 11.15 -11.13 23.53
N VAL A 230 10.32 -11.94 22.86
CA VAL A 230 9.94 -11.74 21.45
C VAL A 230 9.12 -10.46 21.27
N ALA A 231 8.21 -10.17 22.21
CA ALA A 231 7.46 -8.93 22.21
C ALA A 231 8.39 -7.70 22.35
N SER A 232 9.42 -7.82 23.19
CA SER A 232 10.39 -6.74 23.42
C SER A 232 11.26 -6.50 22.18
N GLN A 233 11.72 -7.57 21.52
CA GLN A 233 12.53 -7.48 20.30
C GLN A 233 11.75 -6.87 19.12
N SER A 234 10.48 -7.19 18.99
CA SER A 234 9.60 -6.59 17.98
C SER A 234 9.44 -5.08 18.14
N VAL A 235 9.25 -4.64 19.38
CA VAL A 235 9.14 -3.20 19.71
C VAL A 235 10.45 -2.48 19.40
N LEU A 236 11.59 -3.11 19.67
CA LEU A 236 12.91 -2.58 19.36
C LEU A 236 13.12 -2.46 17.85
N PHE A 237 12.86 -3.53 17.09
CA PHE A 237 12.95 -3.50 15.63
C PHE A 237 12.06 -2.40 15.04
N TYR A 238 10.82 -2.29 15.52
CA TYR A 238 9.90 -1.25 15.09
C TYR A 238 10.44 0.17 15.37
N ARG A 239 10.97 0.40 16.58
CA ARG A 239 11.51 1.70 17.00
C ARG A 239 12.80 2.05 16.24
N ASP A 240 13.70 1.09 16.09
CA ASP A 240 15.01 1.30 15.49
C ASP A 240 14.88 1.55 13.96
N ASN A 241 13.73 1.20 13.37
CA ASN A 241 13.39 1.43 11.97
C ASN A 241 12.31 2.52 11.77
N GLU A 242 12.07 3.35 12.78
CA GLU A 242 11.04 4.40 12.72
C GLU A 242 11.33 5.45 11.63
N SER A 243 12.61 5.69 11.35
CA SER A 243 13.06 6.59 10.27
C SER A 243 12.60 6.15 8.88
N MET A 244 12.42 4.84 8.66
CA MET A 244 12.03 4.27 7.36
C MET A 244 10.68 4.78 6.88
N TRP A 245 9.74 5.01 7.81
CA TRP A 245 8.37 5.40 7.48
C TRP A 245 8.03 6.83 7.90
N LYS A 246 8.57 7.36 9.01
CA LYS A 246 8.34 8.76 9.41
C LYS A 246 8.98 9.79 8.48
N GLY A 247 10.06 9.42 7.80
CA GLY A 247 10.78 10.31 6.88
C GLY A 247 10.36 10.19 5.42
N SER A 248 9.49 9.24 5.08
CA SER A 248 9.13 9.00 3.68
C SER A 248 8.15 10.05 3.16
N SER A 249 8.53 10.77 2.10
CA SER A 249 7.59 11.58 1.32
C SER A 249 6.69 10.72 0.43
N ASP A 250 7.09 9.48 0.16
CA ASP A 250 6.37 8.57 -0.72
C ASP A 250 5.12 8.00 -0.06
N ILE A 251 3.99 8.16 -0.75
CA ILE A 251 2.66 7.80 -0.26
C ILE A 251 2.46 6.29 -0.15
N THR A 252 2.96 5.52 -1.13
CA THR A 252 2.88 4.05 -1.13
C THR A 252 3.67 3.47 0.05
N THR A 253 4.84 4.04 0.33
CA THR A 253 5.64 3.68 1.49
C THR A 253 4.89 3.98 2.79
N ARG A 254 4.33 5.19 2.93
CA ARG A 254 3.56 5.60 4.13
C ARG A 254 2.34 4.73 4.38
N GLU A 255 1.59 4.42 3.31
CA GLU A 255 0.42 3.55 3.36
C GLU A 255 0.82 2.12 3.76
N HIS A 256 1.85 1.56 3.10
CA HIS A 256 2.34 0.21 3.36
C HIS A 256 2.76 0.04 4.83
N PHE A 257 3.65 0.89 5.33
CA PHE A 257 4.07 0.83 6.72
C PHE A 257 2.91 1.13 7.68
N GLY A 258 2.02 2.07 7.34
CA GLY A 258 0.81 2.33 8.13
C GLY A 258 -0.04 1.08 8.31
N ARG A 259 -0.24 0.29 7.26
CA ARG A 259 -0.95 -0.99 7.33
C ARG A 259 -0.20 -2.04 8.17
N LEU A 260 1.11 -2.15 8.03
CA LEU A 260 1.91 -3.09 8.86
C LEU A 260 1.82 -2.75 10.35
N ILE A 261 1.87 -1.47 10.69
CA ILE A 261 1.75 -0.98 12.06
C ILE A 261 0.32 -1.17 12.58
N TYR A 262 -0.68 -0.91 11.73
CA TYR A 262 -2.08 -1.18 12.05
C TYR A 262 -2.33 -2.66 12.37
N ASN A 263 -1.68 -3.59 11.67
CA ASN A 263 -1.78 -5.01 11.97
C ASN A 263 -1.28 -5.34 13.39
N LEU A 264 -0.22 -4.67 13.87
CA LEU A 264 0.21 -4.79 15.27
C LEU A 264 -0.88 -4.28 16.22
N ALA A 265 -1.51 -3.15 15.90
CA ALA A 265 -2.60 -2.62 16.70
C ALA A 265 -3.79 -3.59 16.82
N VAL A 266 -4.21 -4.20 15.70
CA VAL A 266 -5.24 -5.23 15.65
C VAL A 266 -4.83 -6.45 16.48
N TYR A 267 -3.59 -6.91 16.33
CA TYR A 267 -3.04 -8.03 17.10
C TYR A 267 -3.13 -7.78 18.61
N TYR A 268 -2.63 -6.63 19.10
CA TYR A 268 -2.63 -6.30 20.53
C TYR A 268 -4.04 -6.06 21.06
N SER A 269 -4.95 -5.53 20.24
CA SER A 269 -6.37 -5.41 20.59
C SER A 269 -6.99 -6.79 20.87
N LYS A 270 -6.72 -7.78 20.02
CA LYS A 270 -7.22 -9.16 20.17
C LYS A 270 -6.60 -9.92 21.35
N HIS A 271 -5.44 -9.47 21.83
CA HIS A 271 -4.76 -10.03 23.00
C HIS A 271 -5.04 -9.26 24.30
N ASN A 272 -6.09 -8.44 24.34
CA ASN A 272 -6.48 -7.64 25.51
C ASN A 272 -5.34 -6.72 26.02
N GLN A 273 -4.57 -6.13 25.10
CA GLN A 273 -3.51 -5.15 25.39
C GLN A 273 -3.89 -3.78 24.80
N PRO A 274 -4.94 -3.11 25.32
CA PRO A 274 -5.50 -1.89 24.71
C PRO A 274 -4.51 -0.72 24.69
N ALA A 275 -3.60 -0.62 25.66
CA ALA A 275 -2.58 0.44 25.67
C ALA A 275 -1.60 0.32 24.48
N LEU A 276 -1.16 -0.91 24.16
CA LEU A 276 -0.30 -1.16 23.00
C LEU A 276 -1.09 -1.01 21.69
N ALA A 277 -2.34 -1.49 21.66
CA ALA A 277 -3.23 -1.31 20.51
C ALA A 277 -3.47 0.19 20.20
N ALA A 278 -3.69 1.02 21.21
CA ALA A 278 -3.86 2.46 21.06
C ALA A 278 -2.57 3.13 20.55
N LYS A 279 -1.41 2.75 21.11
CA LYS A 279 -0.10 3.23 20.65
C LYS A 279 0.11 2.95 19.16
N TYR A 280 -0.01 1.69 18.73
CA TYR A 280 0.24 1.33 17.34
C TYR A 280 -0.80 1.89 16.37
N ASN A 281 -2.07 2.04 16.78
CA ASN A 281 -3.05 2.76 15.95
C ASN A 281 -2.60 4.22 15.72
N ARG A 282 -2.19 4.92 16.78
CA ARG A 282 -1.72 6.30 16.68
C ARG A 282 -0.49 6.42 15.79
N ASP A 283 0.45 5.49 15.92
CA ASP A 283 1.64 5.47 15.08
C ASP A 283 1.29 5.20 13.61
N ALA A 284 0.38 4.27 13.32
CA ALA A 284 -0.13 4.00 11.97
C ALA A 284 -0.81 5.22 11.36
N ALA A 285 -1.67 5.91 12.12
CA ALA A 285 -2.28 7.16 11.65
C ALA A 285 -1.27 8.30 11.50
N THR A 286 -0.16 8.27 12.24
CA THR A 286 0.93 9.24 12.06
C THR A 286 1.71 8.97 10.77
N SER A 287 1.85 7.71 10.36
CA SER A 287 2.52 7.36 9.11
C SER A 287 1.72 7.82 7.89
N ASP A 288 0.40 7.68 7.94
CA ASP A 288 -0.52 8.17 6.91
C ASP A 288 -1.74 8.88 7.53
N PRO A 289 -1.61 10.20 7.80
CA PRO A 289 -2.67 10.98 8.44
C PRO A 289 -3.84 11.28 7.51
N THR A 290 -3.76 10.86 6.25
CA THR A 290 -4.83 10.98 5.25
C THR A 290 -5.65 9.70 5.09
N ASN A 291 -5.23 8.61 5.71
CA ASN A 291 -5.93 7.33 5.61
C ASN A 291 -7.08 7.23 6.62
N VAL A 292 -8.31 7.30 6.11
CA VAL A 292 -9.54 7.25 6.90
C VAL A 292 -9.67 5.95 7.69
N ASP A 293 -9.28 4.79 7.15
CA ASP A 293 -9.42 3.51 7.85
C ASP A 293 -8.47 3.42 9.06
N LEU A 294 -7.26 3.99 8.98
CA LEU A 294 -6.33 4.07 10.11
C LEU A 294 -6.86 5.01 11.20
N LEU A 295 -7.41 6.17 10.81
CA LEU A 295 -8.02 7.12 11.74
C LEU A 295 -9.26 6.53 12.43
N LEU A 296 -10.09 5.78 11.71
CA LEU A 296 -11.22 5.03 12.29
C LEU A 296 -10.74 4.01 13.33
N GLY A 297 -9.58 3.38 13.10
CA GLY A 297 -8.90 2.53 14.07
C GLY A 297 -8.51 3.26 15.36
N CYS A 298 -7.87 4.43 15.23
CA CYS A 298 -7.55 5.32 16.35
C CYS A 298 -8.81 5.72 17.12
N LEU A 299 -9.88 6.11 16.42
CA LEU A 299 -11.13 6.54 17.04
C LEU A 299 -11.73 5.43 17.90
N LYS A 300 -11.79 4.19 17.38
CA LYS A 300 -12.25 3.03 18.15
C LYS A 300 -11.43 2.83 19.42
N MET A 301 -10.11 2.99 19.34
CA MET A 301 -9.27 2.87 20.52
C MET A 301 -9.48 4.01 21.51
N ALA A 302 -9.60 5.25 21.05
CA ALA A 302 -9.87 6.40 21.91
C ALA A 302 -11.21 6.28 22.64
N ILE A 303 -12.21 5.66 22.01
CA ILE A 303 -13.48 5.28 22.65
C ILE A 303 -13.25 4.24 23.75
N LEU A 304 -12.57 3.13 23.40
CA LEU A 304 -12.30 2.04 24.34
C LEU A 304 -11.42 2.44 25.53
N THR A 305 -10.57 3.45 25.38
CA THR A 305 -9.70 3.96 26.44
C THR A 305 -10.22 5.23 27.11
N HIS A 306 -11.48 5.62 26.84
CA HIS A 306 -12.14 6.79 27.42
C HIS A 306 -11.34 8.11 27.27
N GLN A 307 -10.85 8.40 26.07
CA GLN A 307 -10.10 9.63 25.73
C GLN A 307 -10.98 10.59 24.89
N PRO A 308 -11.84 11.43 25.50
CA PRO A 308 -12.85 12.21 24.78
C PRO A 308 -12.27 13.30 23.86
N ASP A 309 -11.13 13.89 24.23
CA ASP A 309 -10.47 14.92 23.42
C ASP A 309 -9.97 14.32 22.09
N ASP A 310 -9.30 13.17 22.17
CA ASP A 310 -8.84 12.41 21.00
C ASP A 310 -10.02 11.98 20.11
N GLN A 311 -11.15 11.57 20.70
CA GLN A 311 -12.34 11.16 19.96
C GLN A 311 -12.89 12.30 19.09
N ASN A 312 -13.07 13.49 19.67
CA ASN A 312 -13.63 14.63 18.96
C ASN A 312 -12.69 15.10 17.85
N GLN A 313 -11.39 15.14 18.11
CA GLN A 313 -10.39 15.54 17.12
C GLN A 313 -10.35 14.55 15.94
N LEU A 314 -10.31 13.25 16.23
CA LEU A 314 -10.27 12.21 15.20
C LEU A 314 -11.56 12.18 14.37
N ALA A 315 -12.73 12.29 15.01
CA ALA A 315 -14.01 12.33 14.31
C ALA A 315 -14.10 13.52 13.35
N ALA A 316 -13.68 14.71 13.81
CA ALA A 316 -13.65 15.91 12.97
C ALA A 316 -12.68 15.78 11.79
N GLN A 317 -11.50 15.18 12.02
CA GLN A 317 -10.53 14.93 10.96
C GLN A 317 -11.05 13.94 9.93
N ILE A 318 -11.71 12.86 10.37
CA ILE A 318 -12.31 11.86 9.46
C ILE A 318 -13.41 12.50 8.63
N ASP A 319 -14.32 13.26 9.24
CA ASP A 319 -15.42 13.94 8.53
C ASP A 319 -14.89 14.98 7.54
N GLN A 320 -13.79 15.66 7.84
CA GLN A 320 -13.13 16.57 6.90
C GLN A 320 -12.56 15.82 5.67
N LEU A 321 -11.98 14.65 5.88
CA LEU A 321 -11.35 13.85 4.81
C LEU A 321 -12.38 13.09 3.96
N ASP A 322 -13.43 12.58 4.59
CA ASP A 322 -14.49 11.80 3.96
C ASP A 322 -15.87 12.14 4.57
N PRO A 323 -16.48 13.27 4.13
CA PRO A 323 -17.76 13.72 4.65
C PRO A 323 -18.86 12.69 4.42
N GLY A 324 -19.60 12.34 5.49
CA GLY A 324 -20.68 11.35 5.41
C GLY A 324 -20.21 9.89 5.44
N ASN A 325 -19.01 9.63 5.97
CA ASN A 325 -18.51 8.28 6.15
C ASN A 325 -19.42 7.43 7.07
N GLU A 326 -20.07 6.40 6.51
CA GLU A 326 -21.01 5.54 7.23
C GLU A 326 -20.36 4.78 8.41
N LYS A 327 -19.07 4.43 8.30
CA LYS A 327 -18.34 3.72 9.37
C LYS A 327 -18.14 4.66 10.57
N LEU A 328 -17.80 5.93 10.34
CA LEU A 328 -17.69 6.95 11.38
C LEU A 328 -19.02 7.06 12.14
N GLU A 329 -20.12 7.24 11.42
CA GLU A 329 -21.45 7.34 12.05
C GLU A 329 -21.78 6.11 12.89
N SER A 330 -21.49 4.91 12.37
CA SER A 330 -21.73 3.65 13.07
C SER A 330 -20.94 3.57 14.38
N ILE A 331 -19.66 3.95 14.35
CA ILE A 331 -18.80 3.97 15.53
C ILE A 331 -19.31 4.97 16.58
N LEU A 332 -19.66 6.18 16.17
CA LEU A 332 -20.17 7.20 17.10
C LEU A 332 -21.53 6.82 17.70
N LYS A 333 -22.43 6.22 16.91
CA LYS A 333 -23.70 5.67 17.41
C LYS A 333 -23.47 4.57 18.44
N ALA A 334 -22.51 3.67 18.21
CA ALA A 334 -22.14 2.63 19.16
C ALA A 334 -21.56 3.21 20.45
N ALA A 335 -20.69 4.22 20.36
CA ALA A 335 -20.12 4.90 21.53
C ALA A 335 -21.19 5.58 22.39
N LEU A 336 -22.16 6.26 21.77
CA LEU A 336 -23.31 6.87 22.45
C LEU A 336 -24.23 5.85 23.13
N ALA A 337 -24.34 4.64 22.56
CA ALA A 337 -25.12 3.56 23.17
C ALA A 337 -24.41 3.02 24.43
N ILE A 338 -23.08 2.86 24.38
CA ILE A 338 -22.27 2.45 25.54
C ILE A 338 -22.40 3.47 26.67
N SER A 339 -22.24 4.76 26.37
CA SER A 339 -22.31 5.81 27.39
C SER A 339 -23.67 5.91 28.09
N LYS A 340 -24.77 5.56 27.40
CA LYS A 340 -26.12 5.55 27.98
C LYS A 340 -26.45 4.28 28.75
N GLY A 341 -25.74 3.18 28.48
CA GLY A 341 -25.93 1.90 29.17
C GLY A 341 -25.35 1.91 30.59
N ASP A 342 -24.24 2.62 30.78
CA ASP A 342 -23.59 2.76 32.09
C ASP A 342 -24.42 3.58 33.10
N ASP A 343 -25.37 4.40 32.65
CA ASP A 343 -26.24 5.22 33.51
C ASP A 343 -27.36 4.42 34.22
N HIS A 344 -27.52 3.13 33.93
CA HIS A 344 -28.60 2.29 34.49
C HIS A 344 -28.13 1.20 35.49
N GLU A 345 -26.83 1.07 35.74
CA GLU A 345 -26.27 0.12 36.73
C GLU A 345 -25.69 0.79 38.00
N SER A 346 -25.88 2.11 38.19
CA SER A 346 -25.46 2.84 39.39
C SER A 346 -26.53 2.96 40.47
#